data_AF-A0A923I1W6-F1
#
_entry.id   AF-A0A923I1W6-F1
#
_cell.length_a   1.000
_cell.length_b   1.000
_cell.length_c   1.000
_cell.angle_alpha   90.00
_cell.angle_beta   90.00
_cell.angle_gamma   90.00
#
_symmetry.space_group_name_H-M   'P 1'
#
loop_
_entity.id
_entity.type
_entity.pdbx_description
1 polymer ?
#
loop_
_entity_poly.entity_id
_entity_poly.type
_entity_poly.pdbx_seq_one_letter_code
_entity_poly.pdbx_strand_id
1 'polypeptide(L)'
;MDLILFQPGAADIVSAGTGSMMQNDSPLTRAANAFTTVNKNPCLELISVHHGMKQQITTDVSNSARTSGRPVITEITCVKYVDAASVKLYDYCLRAEPLGKGPAAPTIIYLLRNSGDTISNSITIQLRDAIISEIQFQSNPDDMPTEQFKLSFTEILWTYATPSTEASAPVTISSGWSVVRNRPISAFSSF
;
A
#
# COMPACT_ATOMS: atom_id res chain seq x y z
N MET A 1 -0.88 5.07 18.09
CA MET A 1 -1.38 5.53 16.78
C MET A 1 -0.81 4.60 15.74
N ASP A 2 -1.66 4.04 14.88
CA ASP A 2 -1.20 3.17 13.79
C ASP A 2 -0.62 4.05 12.68
N LEU A 3 0.51 3.62 12.10
CA LEU A 3 1.25 4.36 11.09
C LEU A 3 1.10 3.63 9.75
N ILE A 4 0.77 4.37 8.70
CA ILE A 4 0.62 3.82 7.36
C ILE A 4 1.70 4.41 6.47
N LEU A 5 2.51 3.55 5.87
CA LEU A 5 3.57 3.97 4.96
C LEU A 5 3.34 3.45 3.56
N PHE A 6 3.68 4.28 2.59
CA PHE A 6 3.61 3.98 1.18
C PHE A 6 4.99 4.08 0.54
N GLN A 7 5.46 2.98 -0.01
CA GLN A 7 6.73 2.89 -0.71
C GLN A 7 6.47 2.67 -2.19
N PRO A 8 6.68 3.68 -3.04
CA PRO A 8 6.73 3.48 -4.48
C PRO A 8 7.90 2.54 -4.85
N GLY A 9 7.71 1.73 -5.87
CA GLY A 9 8.79 0.93 -6.47
C GLY A 9 9.77 1.76 -7.32
N ALA A 10 9.36 2.93 -7.81
CA ALA A 10 10.21 3.86 -8.54
C ALA A 10 10.93 4.83 -7.59
N ALA A 11 12.26 4.87 -7.69
CA ALA A 11 13.12 5.60 -6.75
C ALA A 11 13.12 7.12 -6.93
N ASP A 12 12.64 7.63 -8.06
CA ASP A 12 12.60 9.07 -8.38
C ASP A 12 11.38 9.80 -7.82
N ILE A 13 10.39 9.05 -7.32
CA ILE A 13 9.20 9.60 -6.66
C ILE A 13 9.56 10.10 -5.26
N VAL A 14 10.46 9.39 -4.56
CA VAL A 14 10.89 9.75 -3.21
C VAL A 14 12.42 9.80 -3.18
N SER A 15 12.99 10.99 -3.26
CA SER A 15 14.42 11.19 -3.00
C SER A 15 14.70 11.23 -1.50
N ALA A 16 15.88 10.75 -1.11
CA ALA A 16 16.39 10.90 0.25
C ALA A 16 16.36 12.38 0.64
N GLY A 17 15.53 12.71 1.64
CA GLY A 17 15.32 14.08 2.12
C GLY A 17 14.16 14.85 1.50
N THR A 18 13.29 14.21 0.72
CA THR A 18 12.14 14.85 0.05
C THR A 18 10.79 14.22 0.44
N GLY A 19 10.81 13.13 1.21
CA GLY A 19 9.62 12.50 1.77
C GLY A 19 9.20 13.18 3.08
N SER A 20 7.95 13.67 3.12
CA SER A 20 7.29 14.31 4.26
C SER A 20 8.00 15.55 4.85
N MET A 21 7.36 16.71 4.74
CA MET A 21 7.73 17.95 5.45
C MET A 21 7.71 17.81 6.99
N MET A 22 7.37 16.64 7.54
CA MET A 22 7.57 16.27 8.94
C MET A 22 9.01 15.76 9.19
N GLN A 23 10.02 16.29 8.48
CA GLN A 23 11.37 15.74 8.51
C GLN A 23 12.05 15.81 9.90
N ASN A 24 11.52 16.63 10.81
CA ASN A 24 12.03 16.74 12.18
C ASN A 24 11.08 16.19 13.26
N ASP A 25 9.88 15.70 12.91
CA ASP A 25 8.91 15.17 13.89
C ASP A 25 8.08 13.98 13.37
N SER A 26 8.40 13.43 12.19
CA SER A 26 7.77 12.21 11.70
C SER A 26 8.15 11.03 12.62
N PRO A 27 7.21 10.13 12.95
CA PRO A 27 7.50 8.93 13.73
C PRO A 27 8.65 8.07 13.14
N LEU A 28 8.96 8.24 11.85
CA LEU A 28 10.10 7.60 11.18
C LEU A 28 11.46 8.21 11.52
N THR A 29 11.52 9.49 11.87
CA THR A 29 12.76 10.20 12.23
C THR A 29 12.94 10.33 13.75
N ARG A 30 11.85 10.30 14.53
CA ARG A 30 11.88 10.45 16.00
C ARG A 30 12.47 9.27 16.77
N ALA A 31 12.49 8.08 16.19
CA ALA A 31 13.08 6.92 16.83
C ALA A 31 13.77 6.08 15.76
N ALA A 32 14.99 5.65 16.05
CA ALA A 32 15.65 4.55 15.37
C ALA A 32 14.79 3.29 15.58
N ASN A 33 13.71 3.19 14.81
CA ASN A 33 12.71 2.16 14.94
C ASN A 33 13.19 0.91 14.21
N ALA A 34 12.88 -0.27 14.76
CA ALA A 34 13.23 -1.55 14.12
C ALA A 34 12.78 -1.62 12.65
N PHE A 35 11.64 -0.98 12.31
CA PHE A 35 11.17 -0.91 10.92
C PHE A 35 12.06 -0.05 10.01
N THR A 36 12.49 1.16 10.41
CA THR A 36 13.40 2.01 9.60
C THR A 36 14.83 1.46 9.57
N THR A 37 15.17 0.59 10.52
CA THR A 37 16.44 -0.16 10.53
C THR A 37 16.43 -1.29 9.49
N VAL A 38 15.28 -1.94 9.30
CA VAL A 38 15.09 -3.07 8.36
C VAL A 38 14.70 -2.60 6.96
N ASN A 39 13.84 -1.59 6.85
CA ASN A 39 13.45 -0.96 5.60
C ASN A 39 14.09 0.42 5.48
N LYS A 40 15.13 0.49 4.65
CA LYS A 40 15.89 1.73 4.37
C LYS A 40 15.33 2.51 3.18
N ASN A 41 14.28 2.00 2.52
CA ASN A 41 13.73 2.64 1.35
C ASN A 41 12.86 3.83 1.76
N PRO A 42 12.93 4.94 1.00
CA PRO A 42 12.16 6.12 1.31
C PRO A 42 10.65 5.84 1.12
N CYS A 43 9.85 6.25 2.09
CA CYS A 43 8.40 6.04 2.13
C CYS A 43 7.67 7.38 2.30
N LEU A 44 6.44 7.45 1.79
CA LEU A 44 5.48 8.51 2.06
C LEU A 44 4.58 8.09 3.21
N GLU A 45 4.21 9.03 4.08
CA GLU A 45 3.25 8.80 5.14
C GLU A 45 1.82 8.96 4.60
N LEU A 46 0.96 7.98 4.87
CA LEU A 46 -0.45 8.03 4.52
C LEU A 46 -1.30 8.28 5.77
N ILE A 47 -2.36 9.06 5.58
CA ILE A 47 -3.40 9.30 6.59
C ILE A 47 -4.35 8.10 6.64
N SER A 48 -4.74 7.57 5.48
CA SER A 48 -5.65 6.43 5.40
C SER A 48 -5.49 5.63 4.10
N VAL A 49 -5.89 4.36 4.18
CA VAL A 49 -5.96 3.44 3.05
C VAL A 49 -7.28 2.68 3.10
N HIS A 50 -7.97 2.60 1.97
CA HIS A 50 -9.19 1.84 1.79
C HIS A 50 -9.07 0.88 0.61
N HIS A 51 -9.51 -0.37 0.83
CA HIS A 51 -9.52 -1.42 -0.19
C HIS A 51 -10.75 -2.31 0.03
N GLY A 52 -11.59 -2.45 -1.00
CA GLY A 52 -12.71 -3.39 -1.02
C GLY A 52 -12.50 -4.57 -1.98
N MET A 53 -13.04 -5.72 -1.62
CA MET A 53 -13.11 -6.90 -2.51
C MET A 53 -14.49 -7.52 -2.38
N LYS A 54 -15.03 -8.04 -3.48
CA LYS A 54 -16.31 -8.76 -3.48
C LYS A 54 -16.30 -9.90 -4.48
N GLN A 55 -17.00 -10.98 -4.13
CA GLN A 55 -17.29 -12.06 -5.06
C GLN A 55 -18.69 -11.88 -5.64
N GLN A 56 -18.87 -12.17 -6.92
CA GLN A 56 -20.19 -12.23 -7.55
C GLN A 56 -20.87 -13.53 -7.13
N ILE A 57 -21.77 -13.43 -6.15
CA ILE A 57 -22.55 -14.55 -5.61
C ILE A 57 -23.95 -14.52 -6.23
N THR A 58 -24.39 -15.66 -6.77
CA THR A 58 -25.79 -15.85 -7.15
C THR A 58 -26.58 -16.31 -5.94
N THR A 59 -27.70 -15.65 -5.68
CA THR A 59 -28.61 -15.98 -4.57
C THR A 59 -29.76 -16.88 -5.01
N ASP A 60 -29.94 -17.11 -6.31
CA ASP A 60 -30.90 -18.07 -6.84
C ASP A 60 -30.37 -19.51 -6.69
N VAL A 61 -31.20 -20.36 -6.10
CA VAL A 61 -30.90 -21.73 -5.63
C VAL A 61 -31.05 -22.79 -6.72
N SER A 62 -31.37 -22.39 -7.96
CA SER A 62 -31.54 -23.28 -9.10
C SER A 62 -30.23 -23.83 -9.68
N ASN A 63 -29.07 -23.29 -9.28
CA ASN A 63 -27.76 -23.70 -9.78
C ASN A 63 -26.89 -24.31 -8.66
N SER A 64 -26.27 -25.46 -8.92
CA SER A 64 -25.48 -26.21 -7.93
C SER A 64 -24.20 -25.47 -7.46
N ALA A 65 -23.76 -24.45 -8.20
CA ALA A 65 -22.63 -23.59 -7.82
C ALA A 65 -23.11 -22.14 -7.55
N ARG A 66 -22.69 -21.58 -6.41
CA ARG A 66 -23.12 -20.26 -5.91
C ARG A 66 -22.32 -19.07 -6.44
N THR A 67 -21.35 -19.29 -7.32
CA THR A 67 -20.47 -18.26 -7.88
C THR A 67 -20.64 -18.24 -9.39
N SER A 68 -21.12 -17.12 -9.95
CA SER A 68 -21.32 -16.98 -11.40
C SER A 68 -20.27 -16.11 -12.09
N GLY A 69 -19.36 -15.49 -11.33
CA GLY A 69 -18.50 -14.43 -11.86
C GLY A 69 -17.09 -14.39 -11.29
N ARG A 70 -16.33 -13.40 -11.75
CA ARG A 70 -14.95 -13.16 -11.31
C ARG A 70 -14.97 -12.29 -10.05
N PRO A 71 -14.03 -12.50 -9.10
CA PRO A 71 -13.87 -11.60 -7.97
C PRO A 71 -13.56 -10.19 -8.48
N VAL A 72 -14.18 -9.19 -7.86
CA VAL A 72 -13.92 -7.77 -8.11
C VAL A 72 -13.07 -7.26 -6.97
N ILE A 73 -11.86 -6.86 -7.30
CA ILE A 73 -10.92 -6.18 -6.40
C ILE A 73 -10.96 -4.70 -6.79
N THR A 74 -11.33 -3.82 -5.86
CA THR A 74 -11.38 -2.38 -6.15
C THR A 74 -9.98 -1.80 -6.17
N GLU A 75 -9.83 -0.66 -6.83
CA GLU A 75 -8.62 0.15 -6.66
C GLU A 75 -8.41 0.51 -5.19
N ILE A 76 -7.15 0.67 -4.79
CA ILE A 76 -6.80 1.08 -3.44
C ILE A 76 -6.86 2.60 -3.38
N THR A 77 -7.66 3.13 -2.46
CA THR A 77 -7.75 4.56 -2.22
C THR A 77 -6.82 4.93 -1.07
N CYS A 78 -5.90 5.86 -1.32
CA CYS A 78 -4.96 6.38 -0.34
C CYS A 78 -5.21 7.87 -0.12
N VAL A 79 -5.02 8.34 1.11
CA VAL A 79 -5.04 9.77 1.45
C VAL A 79 -3.72 10.13 2.10
N LYS A 80 -3.10 11.23 1.66
CA LYS A 80 -1.89 11.79 2.26
C LYS A 80 -1.97 13.32 2.35
N TYR A 81 -1.08 13.91 3.12
CA TYR A 81 -0.84 15.35 3.03
C TYR A 81 -0.03 15.69 1.79
N VAL A 82 -0.21 16.90 1.29
CA VAL A 82 0.56 17.41 0.15
C VAL A 82 2.00 17.69 0.60
N ASP A 83 2.94 17.08 -0.09
CA ASP A 83 4.38 17.25 0.09
C ASP A 83 5.10 17.35 -1.27
N ALA A 84 6.43 17.36 -1.26
CA ALA A 84 7.22 17.47 -2.49
C ALA A 84 7.03 16.28 -3.46
N ALA A 85 6.65 15.10 -2.97
CA ALA A 85 6.37 13.95 -3.83
C ALA A 85 5.06 14.10 -4.63
N SER A 86 4.14 14.95 -4.17
CA SER A 86 2.84 15.18 -4.83
C SER A 86 2.98 15.55 -6.31
N VAL A 87 3.91 16.44 -6.65
CA VAL A 87 4.15 16.86 -8.05
C VAL A 87 4.62 15.70 -8.91
N LYS A 88 5.39 14.76 -8.34
CA LYS A 88 5.79 13.53 -9.03
C LYS A 88 4.60 12.60 -9.22
N LEU A 89 3.74 12.45 -8.21
CA LEU A 89 2.52 11.65 -8.33
C LEU A 89 1.59 12.20 -9.43
N TYR A 90 1.55 13.52 -9.62
CA TYR A 90 0.79 14.14 -10.73
C TYR A 90 1.35 13.76 -12.10
N ASP A 91 2.68 13.82 -12.29
CA ASP A 91 3.33 13.40 -13.54
C ASP A 91 3.05 11.91 -13.85
N TYR A 92 3.22 11.04 -12.84
CA TYR A 92 2.97 9.61 -12.97
C TYR A 92 1.51 9.30 -13.32
N CYS A 93 0.56 10.01 -12.70
CA CYS A 93 -0.85 9.88 -13.01
C CYS A 93 -1.15 10.29 -14.46
N LEU A 94 -0.66 11.45 -14.90
CA LEU A 94 -0.91 11.96 -16.26
C LEU A 94 -0.28 11.11 -17.35
N ARG A 95 0.86 10.47 -17.06
CA ARG A 95 1.59 9.60 -18.00
C ARG A 95 1.12 8.15 -17.95
N ALA A 96 0.25 7.79 -17.01
CA ALA A 96 -0.10 6.42 -16.69
C ALA A 96 1.14 5.52 -16.48
N GLU A 97 2.20 6.10 -15.91
CA GLU A 97 3.46 5.39 -15.68
C GLU A 97 3.33 4.52 -14.41
N PRO A 98 3.77 3.26 -14.42
CA PRO A 98 3.79 2.44 -13.21
C PRO A 98 4.75 3.03 -12.17
N LEU A 99 4.29 3.08 -10.91
CA LEU A 99 5.06 3.46 -9.73
C LEU A 99 6.16 2.45 -9.36
N GLY A 100 6.55 1.59 -10.29
CA GLY A 100 7.42 0.44 -10.12
C GLY A 100 7.11 -0.59 -11.21
N LYS A 101 8.14 -1.07 -11.90
CA LYS A 101 7.99 -1.98 -13.04
C LYS A 101 8.42 -3.40 -12.69
N GLY A 102 7.55 -4.35 -12.97
CA GLY A 102 7.80 -5.77 -12.82
C GLY A 102 7.78 -6.25 -11.37
N PRO A 103 8.07 -7.55 -11.15
CA PRO A 103 7.97 -8.20 -9.85
C PRO A 103 9.06 -7.77 -8.86
N ALA A 104 10.16 -7.17 -9.34
CA ALA A 104 11.31 -6.78 -8.53
C ALA A 104 11.17 -5.39 -7.88
N ALA A 105 10.29 -4.54 -8.42
CA ALA A 105 10.04 -3.19 -7.92
C ALA A 105 8.54 -2.98 -7.62
N PRO A 106 7.95 -3.77 -6.70
CA PRO A 106 6.54 -3.58 -6.34
C PRO A 106 6.35 -2.28 -5.57
N THR A 107 5.16 -1.71 -5.70
CA THR A 107 4.68 -0.66 -4.81
C THR A 107 4.17 -1.31 -3.53
N ILE A 108 4.53 -0.79 -2.36
CA ILE A 108 4.26 -1.44 -1.07
C ILE A 108 3.54 -0.48 -0.13
N ILE A 109 2.50 -0.97 0.54
CA ILE A 109 1.83 -0.29 1.66
C ILE A 109 2.11 -1.09 2.92
N TYR A 110 2.60 -0.43 3.96
CA TYR A 110 2.84 -1.00 5.28
C TYR A 110 1.83 -0.44 6.27
N LEU A 111 1.15 -1.33 6.99
CA LEU A 111 0.30 -0.99 8.12
C LEU A 111 1.06 -1.38 9.38
N LEU A 112 1.53 -0.37 10.09
CA LEU A 112 2.37 -0.51 11.26
C LEU A 112 1.56 -0.20 12.50
N ARG A 113 1.69 -1.08 13.50
CA ARG A 113 1.10 -0.90 14.80
C ARG A 113 2.16 -0.38 15.76
N ASN A 114 1.86 0.75 16.39
CA ASN A 114 2.66 1.26 17.49
C ASN A 114 2.18 0.65 18.81
N SER A 115 3.07 -0.09 19.47
CA SER A 115 2.84 -0.74 20.77
C SER A 115 3.75 -0.11 21.84
N GLY A 116 3.71 1.23 21.97
CA GLY A 116 4.52 1.98 22.91
C GLY A 116 5.93 2.20 22.38
N ASP A 117 6.87 1.37 22.83
CA ASP A 117 8.30 1.51 22.50
C ASP A 117 8.71 0.81 21.21
N THR A 118 7.80 0.03 20.61
CA THR A 118 8.08 -0.72 19.37
C THR A 118 7.02 -0.47 18.30
N ILE A 119 7.50 -0.24 17.08
CA ILE A 119 6.67 -0.21 15.88
C ILE A 119 6.82 -1.56 15.19
N SER A 120 5.71 -2.28 15.06
CA SER A 120 5.66 -3.60 14.44
C SER A 120 4.82 -3.56 13.17
N ASN A 121 5.29 -4.20 12.11
CA ASN A 121 4.54 -4.31 10.87
C ASN A 121 3.45 -5.39 11.04
N SER A 122 2.19 -5.00 10.87
CA SER A 122 1.05 -5.91 10.99
C SER A 122 0.62 -6.46 9.65
N ILE A 123 0.46 -5.60 8.63
CA ILE A 123 0.05 -5.99 7.28
C ILE A 123 0.93 -5.28 6.26
N THR A 124 1.49 -6.06 5.33
CA THR A 124 2.11 -5.57 4.10
C THR A 124 1.19 -5.86 2.92
N ILE A 125 0.89 -4.84 2.12
CA ILE A 125 0.22 -4.98 0.82
C ILE A 125 1.23 -4.65 -0.26
N GLN A 126 1.51 -5.59 -1.15
CA GLN A 126 2.42 -5.39 -2.27
C GLN A 126 1.63 -5.41 -3.57
N LEU A 127 1.86 -4.41 -4.41
CA LEU A 127 1.17 -4.20 -5.67
C LEU A 127 2.19 -4.24 -6.80
N ARG A 128 1.89 -5.03 -7.81
CA ARG A 128 2.71 -5.10 -9.02
C ARG A 128 2.17 -4.17 -10.08
N ASP A 129 3.10 -3.48 -10.76
CA ASP A 129 2.82 -2.56 -11.86
C ASP A 129 1.71 -1.58 -11.49
N ALA A 130 1.81 -1.02 -10.28
CA ALA A 130 0.77 -0.15 -9.75
C ALA A 130 0.81 1.21 -10.46
N ILE A 131 -0.33 1.70 -10.92
CA ILE A 131 -0.48 3.00 -11.59
C ILE A 131 -1.46 3.85 -10.79
N ILE A 132 -1.23 5.17 -10.78
CA ILE A 132 -2.18 6.14 -10.23
C ILE A 132 -3.31 6.34 -11.25
N SER A 133 -4.49 5.82 -10.96
CA SER A 133 -5.66 5.95 -11.84
C SER A 133 -6.34 7.32 -11.69
N GLU A 134 -6.22 7.93 -10.52
CA GLU A 134 -6.86 9.19 -10.18
C GLU A 134 -6.11 9.86 -9.03
N ILE A 135 -6.03 11.19 -9.04
CA ILE A 135 -5.55 12.00 -7.92
C ILE A 135 -6.38 13.28 -7.79
N GLN A 136 -6.77 13.59 -6.55
CA GLN A 136 -7.60 14.74 -6.20
C GLN A 136 -6.90 15.55 -5.11
N PHE A 137 -6.62 16.82 -5.38
CA PHE A 137 -6.07 17.77 -4.41
C PHE A 137 -7.22 18.51 -3.71
N GLN A 138 -7.12 18.66 -2.39
CA GLN A 138 -8.08 19.39 -1.58
C GLN A 138 -7.37 20.27 -0.54
N SER A 139 -7.67 21.57 -0.56
CA SER A 139 -7.30 22.48 0.54
C SER A 139 -8.31 22.38 1.68
N ASN A 140 -7.83 22.47 2.91
CA ASN A 140 -8.68 22.48 4.11
C ASN A 140 -8.56 23.87 4.78
N PRO A 141 -9.66 24.50 5.25
CA PRO A 141 -9.61 25.82 5.87
C PRO A 141 -8.74 25.91 7.14
N ASP A 142 -8.74 24.84 7.94
CA ASP A 142 -8.10 24.78 9.27
C ASP A 142 -7.04 23.68 9.38
N ASP A 143 -6.64 23.07 8.25
CA ASP A 143 -5.68 21.96 8.23
C ASP A 143 -4.79 22.02 6.98
N MET A 144 -3.69 21.29 7.00
CA MET A 144 -2.79 21.14 5.86
C MET A 144 -3.55 20.55 4.66
N PRO A 145 -3.29 21.00 3.41
CA PRO A 145 -3.89 20.41 2.22
C PRO A 145 -3.62 18.91 2.14
N THR A 146 -4.64 18.18 1.75
CA THR A 146 -4.62 16.74 1.56
C THR A 146 -4.80 16.41 0.09
N GLU A 147 -4.35 15.22 -0.29
CA GLU A 147 -4.63 14.65 -1.59
C GLU A 147 -5.07 13.19 -1.45
N GLN A 148 -6.08 12.83 -2.24
CA GLN A 148 -6.60 11.48 -2.35
C GLN A 148 -6.20 10.91 -3.70
N PHE A 149 -5.58 9.74 -3.72
CA PHE A 149 -5.21 9.07 -4.97
C PHE A 149 -5.62 7.60 -4.97
N LYS A 150 -5.84 7.07 -6.16
CA LYS A 150 -6.24 5.68 -6.37
C LYS A 150 -5.17 4.90 -7.10
N LEU A 151 -4.96 3.67 -6.66
CA LEU A 151 -3.97 2.75 -7.23
C LEU A 151 -4.67 1.60 -7.93
N SER A 152 -4.40 1.48 -9.23
CA SER A 152 -4.71 0.32 -10.06
C SER A 152 -3.48 -0.57 -10.16
N PHE A 153 -3.64 -1.89 -10.29
CA PHE A 153 -2.52 -2.83 -10.24
C PHE A 153 -2.84 -4.13 -10.99
N THR A 154 -1.80 -4.89 -11.34
CA THR A 154 -1.94 -6.15 -12.09
C THR A 154 -2.01 -7.38 -11.18
N GLU A 155 -1.26 -7.35 -10.08
CA GLU A 155 -1.17 -8.42 -9.08
C GLU A 155 -1.04 -7.81 -7.69
N ILE A 156 -1.53 -8.53 -6.69
CA ILE A 156 -1.51 -8.11 -5.30
C ILE A 156 -1.12 -9.26 -4.39
N LEU A 157 -0.28 -8.97 -3.40
CA LEU A 157 0.08 -9.87 -2.30
C LEU A 157 -0.25 -9.19 -0.97
N TRP A 158 -0.87 -9.93 -0.06
CA TRP A 158 -1.06 -9.54 1.33
C TRP A 158 -0.20 -10.43 2.20
N THR A 159 0.50 -9.82 3.15
CA THR A 159 1.24 -10.54 4.19
C THR A 159 0.85 -9.98 5.54
N TYR A 160 0.27 -10.82 6.38
CA TYR A 160 0.04 -10.54 7.79
C TYR A 160 1.19 -11.11 8.61
N ALA A 161 1.73 -10.30 9.52
CA ALA A 161 2.79 -10.72 10.43
C ALA A 161 2.42 -10.36 11.87
N THR A 162 2.63 -11.29 12.79
CA THR A 162 2.59 -11.00 14.23
C THR A 162 4.01 -10.96 14.78
N PRO A 163 4.37 -9.93 15.55
CA PRO A 163 5.66 -9.90 16.22
C PRO A 163 5.77 -11.09 17.18
N SER A 164 6.98 -11.61 17.35
CA SER A 164 7.27 -12.59 18.38
C SER A 164 7.05 -11.97 19.76
N THR A 165 6.45 -12.73 20.67
CA THR A 165 6.39 -12.38 22.09
C THR A 165 7.18 -13.43 22.88
N GLU A 166 7.54 -13.17 24.13
CA GLU A 166 8.22 -14.19 24.96
C GLU A 166 7.43 -15.51 25.06
N ALA A 167 6.11 -15.45 24.83
CA ALA A 167 5.21 -16.60 24.88
C ALA A 167 4.92 -17.24 23.51
N SER A 168 5.31 -16.65 22.37
CA SER A 168 4.95 -17.19 21.05
C SER A 168 5.90 -16.79 19.92
N ALA A 169 6.18 -17.77 19.05
CA ALA A 169 6.98 -17.59 17.84
C ALA A 169 6.28 -16.65 16.84
N PRO A 170 7.04 -15.92 16.00
CA PRO A 170 6.46 -15.03 15.00
C PRO A 170 5.70 -15.85 13.95
N VAL A 171 4.51 -15.38 13.57
CA VAL A 171 3.67 -16.01 12.55
C VAL A 171 3.59 -15.08 11.35
N THR A 172 3.76 -15.64 10.16
CA THR A 172 3.58 -14.93 8.89
C THR A 172 2.59 -15.71 8.03
N ILE A 173 1.54 -15.03 7.57
CA ILE A 173 0.52 -15.59 6.68
C ILE A 173 0.46 -14.71 5.43
N SER A 174 0.65 -15.32 4.27
CA SER A 174 0.61 -14.61 2.99
C SER A 174 -0.43 -15.21 2.06
N SER A 175 -1.08 -14.35 1.28
CA SER A 175 -1.99 -14.72 0.19
C SER A 175 -1.89 -13.70 -0.93
N GLY A 176 -2.31 -14.05 -2.13
CA GLY A 176 -2.20 -13.17 -3.27
C GLY A 176 -3.14 -13.51 -4.42
N TRP A 177 -3.40 -12.52 -5.25
CA TRP A 177 -4.23 -12.66 -6.44
C TRP A 177 -3.62 -11.96 -7.64
N SER A 178 -3.66 -12.63 -8.80
CA SER A 178 -3.36 -12.01 -10.08
C SER A 178 -4.67 -11.53 -10.70
N VAL A 179 -4.86 -10.21 -10.81
CA VAL A 179 -6.05 -9.62 -11.45
C VAL A 179 -6.06 -9.95 -12.93
N VAL A 180 -4.88 -9.87 -13.57
CA VAL A 180 -4.70 -10.16 -15.00
C VAL A 180 -5.00 -11.63 -15.32
N ARG A 181 -4.48 -12.57 -14.50
CA ARG A 181 -4.66 -14.02 -14.74
C ARG A 181 -5.88 -14.60 -14.03
N ASN A 182 -6.59 -13.78 -13.23
CA ASN A 182 -7.73 -14.16 -12.41
C ASN A 182 -7.52 -15.46 -11.62
N ARG A 183 -6.41 -15.55 -10.87
CA ARG A 183 -6.04 -16.75 -10.12
C ARG A 183 -5.25 -16.42 -8.85
N PRO A 184 -5.27 -17.31 -7.84
CA PRO A 184 -4.42 -17.14 -6.67
C PRO A 184 -2.94 -17.25 -7.04
N ILE A 185 -2.11 -16.50 -6.33
CA ILE A 185 -0.66 -16.53 -6.47
C ILE A 185 -0.01 -16.52 -5.09
N SER A 186 1.14 -17.19 -4.97
CA SER A 186 1.99 -17.13 -3.76
C SER A 186 3.10 -16.10 -3.88
N ALA A 187 3.43 -15.65 -5.10
CA ALA A 187 4.42 -14.64 -5.41
C ALA A 187 4.07 -13.96 -6.75
N PHE A 188 4.66 -12.80 -7.03
CA PHE A 188 4.49 -12.13 -8.32
C PHE A 188 5.00 -12.99 -9.47
N SER A 189 4.30 -12.93 -10.60
CA SER A 189 4.64 -13.77 -11.75
C SER A 189 5.85 -13.22 -12.51
N SER A 190 6.83 -14.05 -12.86
CA SER A 190 7.80 -13.68 -13.89
C SER A 190 7.11 -13.77 -15.25
N PHE A 191 7.21 -12.71 -16.05
CA PHE A 191 6.81 -12.71 -17.46
C PHE A 191 8.06 -12.60 -18.30
#